data_AF-A0A264Y711-F1
#
_entry.id   AF-A0A264Y711-F1
#
_cell.length_a   1.000
_cell.length_b   1.000
_cell.length_c   1.000
_cell.angle_alpha   90.00
_cell.angle_beta   90.00
_cell.angle_gamma   90.00
#
_symmetry.space_group_name_H-M   'P 1'
#
loop_
_entity.id
_entity.type
_entity.pdbx_description
1 polymer ?
#
loop_
_entity_poly.entity_id
_entity_poly.type
_entity_poly.pdbx_seq_one_letter_code
_entity_poly.pdbx_strand_id
1 'polypeptide(L)'
;MNMKSQPIEINKGERLLLVNLNKSFDQSKAEGVYKRSEPLEAIRKYWYLSKKRADKADFVLGVYKGIVKIVLKPTSEWQPVDVSDDGTKFPKTRYMVDGEILIDSPYLGKSVEAYPFGLGGAVTYIPRDIKQW
;
A
#
# COMPACT_ATOMS: atom_id res chain seq x y z
N MET A 1 -18.97 -6.84 20.42
CA MET A 1 -18.35 -8.11 20.00
C MET A 1 -17.28 -7.77 18.96
N ASN A 2 -15.98 -7.87 19.29
CA ASN A 2 -14.92 -7.67 18.29
C ASN A 2 -14.89 -8.92 17.40
N MET A 3 -15.54 -8.87 16.24
CA MET A 3 -15.32 -9.87 15.20
C MET A 3 -13.87 -9.73 14.74
N LYS A 4 -13.00 -10.67 15.09
CA LYS A 4 -11.66 -10.75 14.52
C LYS A 4 -11.81 -10.96 13.01
N SER A 5 -11.24 -10.07 12.21
CA SER A 5 -11.16 -10.25 10.77
C SER A 5 -10.43 -11.55 10.44
N GLN A 6 -10.89 -12.25 9.40
CA GLN A 6 -10.22 -13.46 8.91
C GLN A 6 -8.80 -13.11 8.43
N PRO A 7 -7.79 -13.95 8.69
CA PRO A 7 -6.46 -13.79 8.12
C PRO A 7 -6.49 -13.75 6.59
N ILE A 8 -5.55 -13.02 6.00
CA ILE A 8 -5.34 -13.03 4.56
C ILE A 8 -4.84 -14.40 4.10
N GLU A 9 -5.43 -14.93 3.04
CA GLU A 9 -4.97 -16.14 2.36
C GLU A 9 -4.27 -15.73 1.08
N ILE A 10 -2.97 -16.06 0.96
CA ILE A 10 -2.15 -15.62 -0.17
C ILE A 10 -2.20 -16.67 -1.27
N ASN A 11 -2.60 -16.25 -2.47
CA ASN A 11 -2.55 -17.11 -3.64
C ASN A 11 -1.10 -17.41 -4.04
N LYS A 12 -0.81 -18.69 -4.33
CA LYS A 12 0.54 -19.12 -4.70
C LYS A 12 0.97 -18.46 -6.01
N GLY A 13 2.14 -17.81 -5.98
CA GLY A 13 2.74 -17.15 -7.13
C GLY A 13 2.44 -15.65 -7.22
N GLU A 14 1.46 -15.15 -6.47
CA GLU A 14 1.16 -13.72 -6.42
C GLU A 14 2.16 -12.94 -5.58
N ARG A 15 2.37 -11.69 -5.99
CA ARG A 15 3.29 -10.72 -5.41
C ARG A 15 2.50 -9.51 -4.95
N LEU A 16 2.39 -9.35 -3.65
CA LEU A 16 1.60 -8.30 -3.02
C LEU A 16 2.52 -7.27 -2.39
N LEU A 17 2.28 -6.00 -2.71
CA LEU A 17 2.85 -4.85 -2.03
C LEU A 17 1.82 -4.32 -1.04
N LEU A 18 2.12 -4.41 0.25
CA LEU A 18 1.27 -3.83 1.29
C LEU A 18 1.78 -2.41 1.59
N VAL A 19 0.87 -1.46 1.70
CA VAL A 19 1.17 -0.07 2.07
C VAL A 19 0.35 0.36 3.29
N ASN A 20 0.98 1.06 4.23
CA ASN A 20 0.38 1.43 5.50
C ASN A 20 -0.34 2.78 5.40
N LEU A 21 -1.68 2.73 5.46
CA LEU A 21 -2.55 3.91 5.36
C LEU A 21 -2.90 4.52 6.72
N ASN A 22 -2.28 4.10 7.84
CA ASN A 22 -2.63 4.62 9.17
C ASN A 22 -2.53 6.14 9.29
N LYS A 23 -1.66 6.78 8.49
CA LYS A 23 -1.48 8.25 8.46
C LYS A 23 -2.35 8.97 7.42
N SER A 24 -2.91 8.26 6.45
CA SER A 24 -3.57 8.84 5.27
C SER A 24 -4.99 8.33 5.01
N PHE A 25 -5.48 7.35 5.77
CA PHE A 25 -6.84 6.84 5.60
C PHE A 25 -7.88 7.71 6.32
N ASP A 26 -7.59 8.12 7.57
CA ASP A 26 -8.47 8.98 8.36
C ASP A 26 -8.13 10.45 8.10
N GLN A 27 -8.86 11.07 7.16
CA GLN A 27 -8.61 12.45 6.74
C GLN A 27 -8.81 13.48 7.85
N SER A 28 -9.56 13.15 8.91
CA SER A 28 -9.69 14.04 10.08
C SER A 28 -8.38 14.19 10.87
N LYS A 29 -7.42 13.28 10.66
CA LYS A 29 -6.12 13.21 11.33
C LYS A 29 -4.95 13.32 10.37
N ALA A 30 -5.21 13.45 9.07
CA ALA A 30 -4.19 13.48 8.05
C ALA A 30 -3.67 14.93 7.88
N GLU A 31 -2.35 15.08 7.88
CA GLU A 31 -1.68 16.37 7.76
C GLU A 31 -0.64 16.34 6.63
N GLY A 32 -0.37 17.51 6.04
CA GLY A 32 0.59 17.69 4.94
C GLY A 32 0.39 16.68 3.80
N VAL A 33 1.48 16.03 3.38
CA VAL A 33 1.52 15.03 2.29
C VAL A 33 0.64 13.77 2.50
N TYR A 34 0.07 13.60 3.69
CA TYR A 34 -0.87 12.52 4.01
C TYR A 34 -2.33 12.92 3.83
N LYS A 35 -2.65 14.22 3.77
CA LYS A 35 -3.98 14.72 3.47
C LYS A 35 -4.24 14.54 1.98
N ARG A 36 -5.20 13.68 1.66
CA ARG A 36 -5.46 13.19 0.30
C ARG A 36 -6.96 13.11 0.10
N SER A 37 -7.44 13.72 -0.98
CA SER A 37 -8.88 13.89 -1.24
C SER A 37 -9.64 12.57 -1.27
N GLU A 38 -9.01 11.50 -1.78
CA GLU A 38 -9.69 10.22 -2.02
C GLU A 38 -8.85 8.99 -1.59
N PRO A 39 -9.49 7.86 -1.22
CA PRO A 39 -8.80 6.61 -0.88
C PRO A 39 -7.84 6.12 -1.97
N LEU A 40 -8.15 6.37 -3.25
CA LEU A 40 -7.28 6.06 -4.39
C LEU A 40 -5.93 6.79 -4.28
N GLU A 41 -5.94 8.06 -3.90
CA GLU A 41 -4.71 8.84 -3.70
C GLU A 41 -3.89 8.27 -2.53
N ALA A 42 -4.57 7.82 -1.47
CA ALA A 42 -3.94 7.24 -0.30
C ALA A 42 -3.14 5.97 -0.64
N ILE A 43 -3.67 5.08 -1.48
CA ILE A 43 -2.96 3.85 -1.88
C ILE A 43 -1.89 4.09 -2.94
N ARG A 44 -2.06 5.07 -3.83
CA ARG A 44 -1.22 5.17 -5.04
C ARG A 44 0.00 6.08 -4.91
N LYS A 45 -0.03 7.09 -4.02
CA LYS A 45 0.98 8.17 -3.99
C LYS A 45 2.04 8.05 -2.88
N TYR A 46 3.26 8.46 -3.25
CA TYR A 46 4.38 8.84 -2.39
C TYR A 46 4.88 7.75 -1.44
N TRP A 47 5.16 6.57 -1.98
CA TRP A 47 5.76 5.48 -1.23
C TRP A 47 7.27 5.45 -1.37
N TYR A 48 7.98 5.38 -0.25
CA TYR A 48 9.40 5.04 -0.26
C TYR A 48 9.52 3.51 -0.30
N LEU A 49 9.94 2.96 -1.44
CA LEU A 49 9.90 1.53 -1.72
C LEU A 49 10.99 1.09 -2.72
N SER A 50 11.09 -0.22 -2.96
CA SER A 50 11.97 -0.79 -3.99
C SER A 50 11.22 -0.82 -5.32
N LYS A 51 11.59 0.06 -6.26
CA LYS A 51 10.97 0.12 -7.61
C LYS A 51 10.96 -1.26 -8.28
N LYS A 52 12.10 -1.96 -8.29
CA LYS A 52 12.25 -3.30 -8.86
C LYS A 52 11.22 -4.31 -8.33
N ARG A 53 10.87 -4.25 -7.04
CA ARG A 53 9.85 -5.14 -6.47
C ARG A 53 8.45 -4.62 -6.79
N ALA A 54 8.23 -3.33 -6.64
CA ALA A 54 6.93 -2.71 -6.84
C ALA A 54 6.42 -2.86 -8.28
N ASP A 55 7.29 -2.74 -9.29
CA ASP A 55 6.94 -2.97 -10.71
C ASP A 55 6.55 -4.43 -11.01
N LYS A 56 6.89 -5.36 -10.12
CA LYS A 56 6.54 -6.78 -10.23
C LYS A 56 5.38 -7.17 -9.33
N ALA A 57 4.79 -6.23 -8.59
CA ALA A 57 3.65 -6.52 -7.73
C ALA A 57 2.40 -6.68 -8.57
N ASP A 58 1.69 -7.79 -8.39
CA ASP A 58 0.39 -8.03 -9.02
C ASP A 58 -0.69 -7.12 -8.42
N PHE A 59 -0.61 -6.89 -7.10
CA PHE A 59 -1.53 -6.05 -6.36
C PHE A 59 -0.84 -5.19 -5.31
N VAL A 60 -1.41 -4.02 -5.08
CA VAL A 60 -1.12 -3.15 -3.95
C VAL A 60 -2.28 -3.24 -2.96
N LEU A 61 -1.97 -3.51 -1.68
CA LEU A 61 -2.95 -3.62 -0.61
C LEU A 61 -2.79 -2.45 0.37
N GLY A 62 -3.79 -1.58 0.43
CA GLY A 62 -3.85 -0.48 1.37
C GLY A 62 -4.38 -0.95 2.72
N VAL A 63 -3.52 -0.91 3.74
CA VAL A 63 -3.80 -1.47 5.06
C VAL A 63 -4.05 -0.35 6.06
N TYR A 64 -5.18 -0.41 6.77
CA TYR A 64 -5.49 0.47 7.89
C TYR A 64 -5.78 -0.36 9.14
N LYS A 65 -5.06 -0.10 10.23
CA LYS A 65 -5.16 -0.82 11.51
C LYS A 65 -5.09 -2.34 11.35
N GLY A 66 -4.17 -2.81 10.51
CA GLY A 66 -3.95 -4.25 10.27
C GLY A 66 -4.95 -4.92 9.32
N ILE A 67 -5.92 -4.17 8.79
CA ILE A 67 -6.96 -4.68 7.88
C ILE A 67 -6.79 -4.08 6.48
N VAL A 68 -6.90 -4.91 5.44
CA VAL A 68 -6.93 -4.43 4.05
C VAL A 68 -8.22 -3.67 3.80
N LYS A 69 -8.12 -2.40 3.43
CA LYS A 69 -9.27 -1.51 3.15
C LYS A 69 -9.46 -1.20 1.68
N ILE A 70 -8.41 -1.33 0.89
CA ILE A 70 -8.42 -1.00 -0.53
C ILE A 70 -7.39 -1.87 -1.25
N VAL A 71 -7.75 -2.34 -2.44
CA VAL A 71 -6.90 -3.15 -3.30
C VAL A 71 -6.79 -2.45 -4.64
N LEU A 72 -5.56 -2.26 -5.09
CA LEU A 72 -5.25 -1.64 -6.38
C LEU A 72 -4.48 -2.64 -7.24
N LYS A 73 -4.90 -2.81 -8.48
CA LYS A 73 -4.13 -3.51 -9.52
C LYS A 73 -3.35 -2.47 -10.31
N PRO A 74 -2.01 -2.47 -10.26
CA PRO A 74 -1.20 -1.55 -11.06
C PRO A 74 -1.49 -1.71 -12.56
N THR A 75 -1.66 -0.60 -13.27
CA THR A 75 -1.81 -0.56 -14.73
C THR A 75 -0.64 0.13 -15.43
N SER A 76 0.30 0.66 -14.64
CA SER A 76 1.51 1.33 -15.12
C SER A 76 2.74 0.87 -14.32
N GLU A 77 3.93 1.20 -14.83
CA GLU A 77 5.13 1.17 -14.00
C GLU A 77 5.08 2.23 -12.90
N TRP A 78 5.80 1.98 -11.80
CA TRP A 78 5.97 2.96 -10.73
C TRP A 78 6.83 4.13 -11.19
N GLN A 79 6.31 5.35 -11.03
CA GLN A 79 6.98 6.58 -11.42
C GLN A 79 7.64 7.27 -10.21
N PRO A 80 8.87 7.80 -10.35
CA PRO A 80 9.52 8.54 -9.28
C PRO A 80 8.81 9.87 -9.02
N VAL A 81 8.77 10.28 -7.76
CA VAL A 81 8.22 11.53 -7.28
C VAL A 81 9.12 12.09 -6.18
N ASP A 82 9.74 13.23 -6.46
CA ASP A 82 10.62 13.92 -5.51
C ASP A 82 9.93 15.12 -4.82
N VAL A 83 8.79 15.57 -5.33
CA VAL A 83 7.99 16.69 -4.78
C VAL A 83 6.52 16.31 -4.78
N SER A 84 5.81 16.53 -3.66
CA SER A 84 4.36 16.32 -3.57
C SER A 84 3.54 17.43 -4.22
N ASP A 85 2.23 17.21 -4.34
CA ASP A 85 1.27 18.14 -4.92
C ASP A 85 1.21 19.47 -4.15
N ASP A 86 1.56 19.49 -2.85
CA ASP A 86 1.64 20.70 -2.02
C ASP A 86 3.01 21.42 -2.08
N GLY A 87 3.93 20.95 -2.92
CA GLY A 87 5.28 21.51 -3.06
C GLY A 87 6.31 20.97 -2.06
N THR A 88 5.95 20.07 -1.15
CA THR A 88 6.91 19.48 -0.21
C THR A 88 7.95 18.63 -0.95
N LYS A 89 9.22 18.97 -0.81
CA LYS A 89 10.33 18.16 -1.34
C LYS A 89 10.63 16.98 -0.43
N PHE A 90 10.68 15.78 -1.00
CA PHE A 90 11.02 14.58 -0.25
C PHE A 90 12.55 14.44 -0.09
N PRO A 91 13.04 13.98 1.09
CA PRO A 91 14.47 13.76 1.32
C PRO A 91 15.03 12.54 0.57
N LYS A 92 14.14 11.63 0.14
CA LYS A 92 14.45 10.45 -0.68
C LYS A 92 13.35 10.30 -1.72
N THR A 93 13.72 9.88 -2.92
CA THR A 93 12.77 9.61 -4.00
C THR A 93 11.69 8.65 -3.53
N ARG A 94 10.45 9.07 -3.73
CA ARG A 94 9.27 8.25 -3.50
C ARG A 94 8.71 7.84 -4.85
N TYR A 95 7.74 6.94 -4.84
CA TYR A 95 7.12 6.45 -6.05
C TYR A 95 5.60 6.53 -5.97
N MET A 96 4.98 6.68 -7.13
CA MET A 96 3.55 6.54 -7.32
C MET A 96 3.24 5.60 -8.48
N VAL A 97 2.02 5.11 -8.55
CA VAL A 97 1.57 4.23 -9.63
C VAL A 97 0.13 4.56 -9.99
N ASP A 98 -0.28 4.30 -11.22
CA ASP A 98 -1.68 4.27 -11.59
C ASP A 98 -2.22 2.84 -11.54
N GLY A 99 -3.52 2.71 -11.35
CA GLY A 99 -4.14 1.39 -11.25
C GLY A 99 -5.64 1.45 -11.03
N GLU A 100 -6.24 0.27 -11.12
CA GLU A 100 -7.67 0.06 -10.95
C GLU A 100 -7.97 -0.43 -9.54
N ILE A 101 -8.99 0.14 -8.90
CA ILE A 101 -9.47 -0.34 -7.59
C ILE A 101 -10.34 -1.58 -7.79
N LEU A 102 -10.00 -2.65 -7.08
CA LEU A 102 -10.75 -3.90 -7.10
C LEU A 102 -11.68 -3.96 -5.88
N ILE A 103 -12.96 -3.66 -6.10
CA ILE A 103 -13.98 -3.56 -5.04
C ILE A 103 -14.48 -4.91 -4.51
N ASP A 104 -14.22 -5.99 -5.25
CA ASP A 104 -14.63 -7.37 -4.97
C ASP A 104 -13.42 -8.30 -4.75
N SER A 105 -12.23 -7.71 -4.51
CA SER A 105 -11.02 -8.48 -4.28
C SER A 105 -11.15 -9.40 -3.04
N PRO A 106 -10.68 -10.67 -3.12
CA PRO A 106 -10.69 -11.59 -1.99
C PRO A 106 -9.83 -11.13 -0.80
N TYR A 107 -8.95 -10.15 -1.03
CA TYR A 107 -8.09 -9.58 -0.01
C TYR A 107 -8.79 -8.52 0.85
N LEU A 108 -9.89 -7.93 0.39
CA LEU A 108 -10.59 -6.89 1.13
C LEU A 108 -11.11 -7.40 2.48
N GLY A 109 -10.97 -6.59 3.52
CA GLY A 109 -11.43 -6.90 4.88
C GLY A 109 -10.59 -7.94 5.62
N LYS A 110 -9.57 -8.51 4.99
CA LYS A 110 -8.68 -9.51 5.60
C LYS A 110 -7.64 -8.87 6.51
N SER A 111 -7.25 -9.62 7.54
CA SER A 111 -6.19 -9.26 8.48
C SER A 111 -4.81 -9.61 7.92
N VAL A 112 -3.88 -8.67 8.02
CA VAL A 112 -2.47 -8.86 7.62
C VAL A 112 -1.52 -8.93 8.82
N GLU A 113 -2.02 -9.24 10.01
CA GLU A 113 -1.22 -9.31 11.24
C GLU A 113 0.02 -10.22 11.12
N ALA A 114 -0.07 -11.31 10.34
CA ALA A 114 1.05 -12.22 10.06
C ALA A 114 2.18 -11.57 9.21
N TYR A 115 1.93 -10.40 8.62
CA TYR A 115 2.84 -9.69 7.72
C TYR A 115 3.10 -8.26 8.23
N PRO A 116 3.78 -8.08 9.38
CA PRO A 116 4.03 -6.76 9.94
C PRO A 116 4.92 -5.89 9.04
N PHE A 117 4.68 -4.59 9.04
CA PHE A 117 5.46 -3.62 8.28
C PHE A 117 6.89 -3.41 8.81
N GLY A 118 7.21 -3.92 10.01
CA GLY A 118 8.43 -3.62 10.75
C GLY A 118 8.34 -2.29 11.51
N LEU A 119 9.25 -2.06 12.45
CA LEU A 119 9.28 -0.84 13.26
C LEU A 119 9.45 0.39 12.34
N GLY A 120 8.47 1.28 12.34
CA GLY A 120 8.46 2.49 11.49
C GLY A 120 8.26 2.24 9.99
N GLY A 121 8.01 0.99 9.57
CA GLY A 121 7.85 0.64 8.16
C GLY A 121 6.53 1.14 7.56
N ALA A 122 6.62 1.71 6.36
CA ALA A 122 5.47 2.18 5.60
C ALA A 122 4.98 1.17 4.55
N VAL A 123 5.84 0.25 4.12
CA VAL A 123 5.54 -0.75 3.10
C VAL A 123 6.05 -2.13 3.51
N THR A 124 5.40 -3.18 3.01
CA THR A 124 5.93 -4.54 3.11
C THR A 124 5.53 -5.39 1.90
N TYR A 125 6.14 -6.57 1.78
CA TYR A 125 6.06 -7.38 0.57
C TYR A 125 5.73 -8.83 0.91
N ILE A 126 4.88 -9.45 0.09
CA ILE A 126 4.54 -10.86 0.13
C ILE A 126 4.74 -11.43 -1.29
N PRO A 127 5.52 -12.50 -1.49
CA PRO A 127 6.26 -13.26 -0.49
C PRO A 127 7.42 -12.46 0.12
N ARG A 128 7.86 -12.86 1.32
CA ARG A 128 8.98 -12.19 2.02
C ARG A 128 10.34 -12.53 1.43
N ASP A 129 10.47 -13.71 0.83
CA ASP A 129 11.69 -14.16 0.16
C ASP A 129 11.97 -13.32 -1.09
N ILE A 130 13.13 -12.66 -1.10
CA ILE A 130 13.56 -11.77 -2.18
C ILE A 130 13.82 -12.51 -3.50
N LYS A 131 14.11 -13.82 -3.48
CA LYS A 131 14.35 -14.61 -4.70
C LYS A 131 13.08 -14.77 -5.54
N GLN A 132 11.92 -14.55 -4.93
CA GLN A 132 10.61 -14.62 -5.60
C GLN A 132 10.20 -13.29 -6.24
N TRP A 133 11.04 -12.25 -6.16
CA TRP A 133 10.78 -10.92 -6.74
C TRP A 133 11.57 -10.68 -8.03
#